data_AF-A0A955EED7-F1
#
_entry.id   AF-A0A955EED7-F1
#
_cell.length_a   1.000
_cell.length_b   1.000
_cell.length_c   1.000
_cell.angle_alpha   90.00
_cell.angle_beta   90.00
_cell.angle_gamma   90.00
#
_symmetry.space_group_name_H-M   'P 1'
#
loop_
_entity.id
_entity.type
_entity.pdbx_description
1 polymer ?
#
loop_
_entity_poly.entity_id
_entity_poly.type
_entity_poly.pdbx_seq_one_letter_code
_entity_poly.pdbx_strand_id
1 'polypeptide(L)'
;MTGGTAIEEHRGRRPPRLLKPGVGRIRRKLILLHTLFSLALAMTLLVVVRSPVRELIVTHEARECVLALEGWEPGRATNPDSASGLRIRQGTASDLGIPAELAERARTEPGRIVQGTSFKDWPVAVAYDAVRQEYVAAAVQSRAAQQAVNRLYLLIIAAVLAAYGLIALTLEVLVLPRQVYVPIERLRRADAAVQEGMRDAEIIPDEQIPNDEFGEIMRSRNLSILKLREQEQRLEHVLDHVEVVASELKRKNHLLETARQNLAEQDRLVSLGMMSAGIAHELNTP
;
A
#
# COMPACT_ATOMS: atom_id res chain seq x y z
N MET A 1 32.06 -55.34 -0.83
CA MET A 1 30.64 -55.35 -1.26
C MET A 1 29.85 -55.70 -0.01
N THR A 2 29.01 -54.86 0.60
CA THR A 2 28.29 -53.64 0.21
C THR A 2 28.11 -52.81 1.47
N GLY A 3 28.57 -51.56 1.46
CA GLY A 3 28.28 -50.56 2.49
C GLY A 3 26.93 -49.91 2.23
N GLY A 4 26.25 -49.51 3.31
CA GLY A 4 24.96 -48.84 3.25
C GLY A 4 24.60 -48.27 4.63
N THR A 5 25.34 -47.26 5.07
CA THR A 5 25.00 -46.42 6.23
C THR A 5 23.86 -45.49 5.85
N ALA A 6 22.66 -45.75 6.35
CA ALA A 6 21.52 -44.84 6.26
C ALA A 6 21.72 -43.70 7.26
N ILE A 7 21.97 -42.50 6.74
CA ILE A 7 21.92 -41.25 7.49
C ILE A 7 20.45 -40.79 7.47
N GLU A 8 19.78 -40.88 8.62
CA GLU A 8 18.45 -40.32 8.83
C GLU A 8 18.52 -38.78 8.80
N GLU A 9 17.93 -38.20 7.75
CA GLU A 9 17.81 -36.77 7.51
C GLU A 9 16.74 -36.18 8.44
N HIS A 10 17.17 -35.62 9.58
CA HIS A 10 16.29 -34.94 10.54
C HIS A 10 15.83 -33.57 9.99
N ARG A 11 14.81 -33.55 9.13
CA ARG A 11 14.16 -32.30 8.67
C ARG A 11 13.27 -31.70 9.74
N GLY A 12 13.86 -30.87 10.60
CA GLY A 12 13.14 -29.94 11.46
C GLY A 12 12.38 -28.89 10.64
N ARG A 13 11.08 -29.12 10.40
CA ARG A 13 10.15 -28.07 9.95
C ARG A 13 10.00 -27.04 11.08
N ARG A 14 10.70 -25.92 10.98
CA ARG A 14 10.46 -24.75 11.85
C ARG A 14 9.05 -24.19 11.57
N PRO A 15 8.20 -23.96 12.59
CA PRO A 15 6.89 -23.34 12.38
C PRO A 15 7.04 -21.87 11.94
N PRO A 16 6.04 -21.30 11.23
CA PRO A 16 6.11 -19.92 10.78
C PRO A 16 6.13 -18.98 11.99
N ARG A 17 7.22 -18.20 12.10
CA ARG A 17 7.38 -17.17 13.13
C ARG A 17 6.19 -16.21 13.09
N LEU A 18 5.39 -16.24 14.15
CA LEU A 18 4.34 -15.26 14.44
C LEU A 18 4.97 -13.86 14.40
N LEU A 19 4.53 -13.04 13.44
CA LEU A 19 5.07 -11.70 13.20
C LEU A 19 4.74 -10.75 14.37
N LYS A 20 5.75 -10.03 14.85
CA LYS A 20 5.68 -9.03 15.93
C LYS A 20 4.69 -7.89 15.63
N PRO A 21 4.10 -7.25 16.66
CA PRO A 21 2.97 -6.32 16.55
C PRO A 21 3.19 -5.06 15.68
N GLY A 22 4.44 -4.66 15.42
CA GLY A 22 4.76 -3.51 14.57
C GLY A 22 4.43 -3.72 13.09
N VAL A 23 4.69 -4.91 12.55
CA VAL A 23 4.42 -5.26 11.14
C VAL A 23 2.91 -5.32 10.87
N GLY A 24 2.12 -5.69 11.88
CA GLY A 24 0.66 -5.73 11.78
C GLY A 24 0.01 -4.38 11.46
N ARG A 25 0.63 -3.25 11.86
CA ARG A 25 0.06 -1.91 11.61
C ARG A 25 0.19 -1.49 10.16
N ILE A 26 1.36 -1.68 9.55
CA ILE A 26 1.58 -1.37 8.12
C ILE A 26 0.68 -2.27 7.27
N ARG A 27 0.65 -3.56 7.60
CA ARG A 27 -0.20 -4.56 6.93
C ARG A 27 -1.68 -4.17 6.94
N ARG A 28 -2.22 -3.77 8.10
CA ARG A 28 -3.63 -3.33 8.23
C ARG A 28 -3.93 -2.09 7.39
N LYS A 29 -3.03 -1.09 7.38
CA LYS A 29 -3.20 0.13 6.57
C LYS A 29 -3.23 -0.20 5.08
N LEU A 30 -2.38 -1.13 4.64
CA LEU A 30 -2.33 -1.52 3.24
C LEU A 30 -3.56 -2.33 2.81
N ILE A 31 -4.02 -3.27 3.65
CA ILE A 31 -5.26 -4.01 3.39
C ILE A 31 -6.44 -3.04 3.27
N LEU A 32 -6.55 -2.07 4.19
CA LEU A 32 -7.57 -1.03 4.12
C LEU A 32 -7.49 -0.24 2.81
N LEU A 33 -6.29 0.24 2.44
CA LEU A 33 -6.07 0.99 1.21
C LEU A 33 -6.49 0.18 -0.03
N HIS A 34 -6.09 -1.09 -0.11
CA HIS A 34 -6.46 -1.98 -1.23
C HIS A 34 -7.95 -2.26 -1.29
N THR A 35 -8.61 -2.50 -0.15
CA THR A 35 -10.08 -2.69 -0.13
C THR A 35 -10.82 -1.46 -0.61
N LEU A 36 -10.38 -0.26 -0.19
CA LEU A 36 -11.02 1.00 -0.54
C LEU A 36 -10.80 1.33 -2.02
N PHE A 37 -9.58 1.09 -2.53
CA PHE A 37 -9.26 1.23 -3.95
C PHE A 37 -10.07 0.27 -4.83
N SER A 38 -10.19 -1.00 -4.42
CA SER A 38 -10.96 -2.01 -5.16
C SER A 38 -12.46 -1.66 -5.21
N LEU A 39 -13.01 -1.14 -4.11
CA LEU A 39 -14.40 -0.69 -4.04
C LEU A 39 -14.64 0.52 -4.96
N ALA A 40 -13.74 1.51 -4.91
CA ALA A 40 -13.81 2.69 -5.77
C ALA A 40 -13.75 2.30 -7.26
N LEU A 41 -12.85 1.40 -7.63
CA LEU A 41 -12.74 0.91 -9.00
C LEU A 41 -14.00 0.17 -9.44
N ALA A 42 -14.54 -0.71 -8.61
CA ALA A 42 -15.78 -1.42 -8.90
C ALA A 42 -16.96 -0.46 -9.12
N MET A 43 -17.04 0.60 -8.31
CA MET A 43 -18.05 1.66 -8.48
C MET A 43 -17.86 2.42 -9.80
N THR A 44 -16.63 2.81 -10.13
CA THR A 44 -16.32 3.48 -11.40
C THR A 44 -16.66 2.60 -12.60
N LEU A 45 -16.30 1.32 -12.56
CA LEU A 45 -16.62 0.37 -13.62
C LEU A 45 -18.13 0.23 -13.81
N LEU A 46 -18.89 0.19 -12.70
CA LEU A 46 -20.35 0.12 -12.74
C LEU A 46 -20.93 1.32 -13.48
N VAL A 47 -20.43 2.53 -13.21
CA VAL A 47 -20.86 3.74 -13.91
C VAL A 47 -20.50 3.69 -15.41
N VAL A 48 -19.27 3.28 -15.74
CA VAL A 48 -18.77 3.26 -17.12
C VAL A 48 -19.50 2.24 -17.99
N VAL A 49 -19.72 1.02 -17.48
CA VAL A 49 -20.37 -0.05 -18.28
C VAL A 49 -21.88 0.15 -18.38
N ARG A 50 -22.49 0.87 -17.42
CA ARG A 50 -23.95 1.06 -17.38
C ARG A 50 -24.50 1.78 -18.61
N SER A 51 -23.83 2.82 -19.07
CA SER A 51 -24.28 3.62 -20.21
C SER A 51 -24.34 2.83 -21.53
N PRO A 52 -23.24 2.22 -22.01
CA PRO A 52 -23.22 1.54 -23.31
C PRO A 52 -24.14 0.32 -23.36
N VAL A 53 -24.29 -0.41 -22.25
CA VAL A 53 -25.19 -1.57 -22.20
C VAL A 53 -26.65 -1.12 -22.22
N ARG A 54 -27.03 -0.02 -21.53
CA ARG A 54 -28.38 0.54 -21.62
C ARG A 54 -28.70 0.98 -23.04
N GLU A 55 -27.76 1.65 -23.70
CA GLU A 55 -27.91 2.13 -25.07
C GLU A 55 -28.11 0.97 -26.06
N LEU A 56 -27.35 -0.12 -25.90
CA LEU A 56 -27.50 -1.33 -26.71
C LEU A 56 -28.91 -1.95 -26.55
N ILE A 57 -29.41 -2.07 -25.32
CA ILE A 57 -30.75 -2.62 -25.05
C ILE A 57 -31.83 -1.75 -25.67
N VAL A 58 -31.78 -0.43 -25.43
CA VAL A 58 -32.76 0.51 -25.98
C VAL A 58 -32.80 0.43 -27.51
N THR A 59 -31.63 0.31 -28.15
CA THR A 59 -31.53 0.17 -29.61
C THR A 59 -32.13 -1.13 -30.11
N HIS A 60 -31.88 -2.25 -29.42
CA HIS A 60 -32.47 -3.56 -29.78
C HIS A 60 -33.98 -3.59 -29.56
N GLU A 61 -34.47 -3.13 -28.40
CA GLU A 61 -35.89 -3.10 -28.07
C GLU A 61 -36.67 -2.14 -29.00
N ALA A 62 -36.10 -1.01 -29.39
CA ALA A 62 -36.71 -0.09 -30.36
C ALA A 62 -36.90 -0.73 -31.75
N ARG A 63 -35.91 -1.53 -32.20
CA ARG A 63 -36.03 -2.30 -33.44
C ARG A 63 -37.11 -3.38 -33.35
N GLU A 64 -37.16 -4.11 -32.24
CA GLU A 64 -38.22 -5.11 -32.01
C GLU A 64 -39.61 -4.47 -31.99
N CYS A 65 -39.77 -3.29 -31.40
CA CYS A 65 -41.05 -2.57 -31.41
C CYS A 65 -41.52 -2.24 -32.84
N VAL A 66 -40.61 -1.86 -33.73
CA VAL A 66 -40.97 -1.56 -35.13
C VAL A 66 -41.33 -2.82 -35.89
N LEU A 67 -40.50 -3.87 -35.81
CA LEU A 67 -40.80 -5.15 -36.46
C LEU A 67 -42.13 -5.75 -35.98
N ALA A 68 -42.43 -5.58 -34.70
CA ALA A 68 -43.70 -6.00 -34.12
C ALA A 68 -44.90 -5.23 -34.69
N LEU A 69 -44.76 -3.93 -34.95
CA LEU A 69 -45.83 -3.11 -35.52
C LEU A 69 -45.96 -3.32 -37.04
N GLU A 70 -44.87 -3.57 -37.76
CA GLU A 70 -44.88 -3.89 -39.20
C GLU A 70 -45.62 -5.19 -39.50
N GLY A 71 -45.50 -6.19 -38.61
CA GLY A 71 -46.19 -7.48 -38.72
C GLY A 71 -47.56 -7.53 -38.03
N TRP A 72 -48.05 -6.42 -37.48
CA TRP A 72 -49.31 -6.38 -36.73
C TRP A 72 -50.51 -6.21 -37.67
N GLU A 73 -51.51 -7.08 -37.50
CA GLU A 73 -52.80 -6.99 -38.18
C GLU A 73 -53.92 -6.62 -37.21
N PRO A 74 -54.85 -5.73 -37.59
CA PRO A 74 -55.96 -5.32 -36.73
C PRO A 74 -56.85 -6.51 -36.38
N GLY A 75 -57.01 -6.78 -35.08
CA GLY A 75 -57.79 -7.91 -34.56
C GLY A 75 -56.94 -9.10 -34.09
N ARG A 76 -55.62 -9.08 -34.31
CA ARG A 76 -54.70 -10.08 -33.76
C ARG A 76 -54.44 -9.80 -32.28
N ALA A 77 -55.04 -10.59 -31.40
CA ALA A 77 -54.74 -10.54 -29.98
C ALA A 77 -53.25 -10.86 -29.76
N THR A 78 -52.51 -9.92 -29.18
CA THR A 78 -51.13 -10.21 -28.76
C THR A 78 -51.18 -10.95 -27.44
N ASN A 79 -50.58 -12.14 -27.40
CA ASN A 79 -50.53 -12.92 -26.17
C ASN A 79 -49.50 -12.26 -25.22
N PRO A 80 -49.92 -11.73 -24.05
CA PRO A 80 -49.02 -11.03 -23.13
C PRO A 80 -47.90 -11.91 -22.57
N ASP A 81 -48.00 -13.24 -22.70
CA ASP A 81 -47.01 -14.23 -22.27
C ASP A 81 -45.99 -14.63 -23.36
N SER A 82 -45.91 -13.89 -24.46
CA SER A 82 -44.86 -14.09 -25.46
C SER A 82 -43.49 -13.86 -24.80
N ALA A 83 -42.54 -14.80 -24.94
CA ALA A 83 -41.21 -14.75 -24.32
C ALA A 83 -40.40 -13.46 -24.62
N SER A 84 -40.80 -12.70 -25.64
CA SER A 84 -40.25 -11.40 -26.01
C SER A 84 -40.69 -10.24 -25.09
N GLY A 85 -41.73 -10.38 -24.25
CA GLY A 85 -42.22 -9.28 -23.40
C GLY A 85 -42.83 -8.11 -24.18
N LEU A 86 -43.18 -8.34 -25.45
CA LEU A 86 -43.82 -7.41 -26.35
C LEU A 86 -45.30 -7.19 -25.97
N ARG A 87 -45.72 -5.93 -25.84
CA ARG A 87 -47.12 -5.55 -25.67
C ARG A 87 -47.52 -4.59 -26.76
N ILE A 88 -48.52 -4.97 -27.55
CA ILE A 88 -49.16 -4.09 -28.52
C ILE A 88 -50.51 -3.66 -27.95
N ARG A 89 -50.74 -2.36 -27.89
CA ARG A 89 -51.98 -1.76 -27.38
C ARG A 89 -52.51 -0.75 -28.41
N GLN A 90 -53.83 -0.67 -28.51
CA GLN A 90 -54.53 0.29 -29.36
C GLN A 90 -55.39 1.20 -28.47
N GLY A 91 -55.46 2.50 -28.79
CA GLY A 91 -56.26 3.47 -28.03
C GLY A 91 -55.80 4.91 -28.24
N THR A 92 -56.16 5.80 -27.30
CA THR A 92 -55.74 7.20 -27.36
C THR A 92 -54.27 7.37 -26.93
N ALA A 93 -53.63 8.48 -27.33
CA ALA A 93 -52.24 8.76 -26.95
C ALA A 93 -52.03 8.77 -25.42
N SER A 94 -53.02 9.26 -24.67
CA SER A 94 -53.00 9.30 -23.20
C SER A 94 -53.08 7.90 -22.58
N ASP A 95 -53.95 7.03 -23.12
CA ASP A 95 -54.14 5.65 -22.60
C ASP A 95 -52.92 4.75 -22.86
N LEU A 96 -52.17 5.08 -23.91
CA LEU A 96 -50.95 4.39 -24.33
C LEU A 96 -49.68 4.98 -23.71
N GLY A 97 -49.77 6.13 -23.03
CA GLY A 97 -48.62 6.79 -22.42
C GLY A 97 -47.59 7.28 -23.45
N ILE A 98 -48.07 7.81 -24.57
CA ILE A 98 -47.28 8.34 -25.66
C ILE A 98 -47.09 9.86 -25.45
N PRO A 99 -45.86 10.39 -25.48
CA PRO A 99 -45.63 11.84 -25.41
C PRO A 99 -46.33 12.58 -26.56
N ALA A 100 -46.79 13.81 -26.29
CA ALA A 100 -47.53 14.62 -27.27
C ALA A 100 -46.77 14.81 -28.59
N GLU A 101 -45.46 15.06 -28.51
CA GLU A 101 -44.58 15.19 -29.68
C GLU A 101 -44.56 13.93 -30.55
N LEU A 102 -44.52 12.75 -29.94
CA LEU A 102 -44.50 11.47 -30.64
C LEU A 102 -45.87 11.17 -31.28
N ALA A 103 -46.95 11.51 -30.58
CA ALA A 103 -48.31 11.37 -31.08
C ALA A 103 -48.61 12.32 -32.26
N GLU A 104 -48.12 13.56 -32.22
CA GLU A 104 -48.24 14.49 -33.35
C GLU A 104 -47.45 14.01 -34.57
N ARG A 105 -46.21 13.55 -34.39
CA ARG A 105 -45.40 12.99 -35.47
C ARG A 105 -46.05 11.76 -36.13
N ALA A 106 -46.66 10.89 -35.33
CA ALA A 106 -47.41 9.74 -35.85
C ALA A 106 -48.68 10.18 -36.60
N ARG A 107 -49.35 11.26 -36.17
CA ARG A 107 -50.53 11.82 -36.86
C ARG A 107 -50.19 12.49 -38.19
N THR A 108 -49.05 13.17 -38.29
CA THR A 108 -48.63 13.87 -39.53
C THR A 108 -48.30 12.91 -40.67
N GLU A 109 -47.94 11.66 -40.36
CA GLU A 109 -47.64 10.62 -41.34
C GLU A 109 -48.44 9.34 -41.04
N PRO A 110 -49.76 9.32 -41.33
CA PRO A 110 -50.62 8.17 -41.03
C PRO A 110 -50.12 6.88 -41.70
N GLY A 111 -50.14 5.77 -40.95
CA GLY A 111 -49.66 4.48 -41.43
C GLY A 111 -48.13 4.30 -41.42
N ARG A 112 -47.33 5.35 -41.15
CA ARG A 112 -45.89 5.21 -40.92
C ARG A 112 -45.59 4.97 -39.45
N ILE A 113 -44.65 4.06 -39.19
CA ILE A 113 -44.20 3.76 -37.83
C ILE A 113 -43.19 4.80 -37.38
N VAL A 114 -43.48 5.46 -36.26
CA VAL A 114 -42.60 6.42 -35.62
C VAL A 114 -42.04 5.82 -34.33
N GLN A 115 -40.71 5.80 -34.20
CA GLN A 115 -40.02 5.37 -32.99
C GLN A 115 -39.83 6.52 -32.02
N GLY A 116 -39.92 6.23 -30.72
CA GLY A 116 -39.58 7.17 -29.67
C GLY A 116 -39.50 6.49 -28.30
N THR A 117 -39.59 7.29 -27.25
CA THR A 117 -39.64 6.84 -25.86
C THR A 117 -40.99 7.18 -25.25
N SER A 118 -41.52 6.27 -24.42
CA SER A 118 -42.69 6.54 -23.58
C SER A 118 -42.31 7.42 -22.38
N PHE A 119 -43.29 7.94 -21.64
CA PHE A 119 -43.10 8.73 -20.41
C PHE A 119 -42.21 8.09 -19.33
N LYS A 120 -41.96 6.77 -19.40
CA LYS A 120 -41.12 6.02 -18.46
C LYS A 120 -39.70 5.74 -18.98
N ASP A 121 -39.27 6.35 -20.08
CA ASP A 121 -37.99 6.07 -20.80
C ASP A 121 -37.89 4.65 -21.40
N TRP A 122 -39.02 4.07 -21.80
CA TRP A 122 -39.04 2.77 -22.49
C TRP A 122 -39.18 3.01 -23.99
N PRO A 123 -38.45 2.27 -24.84
CA PRO A 123 -38.61 2.36 -26.28
C PRO A 123 -40.04 1.95 -26.69
N VAL A 124 -40.65 2.75 -27.56
CA VAL A 124 -42.00 2.52 -28.08
C VAL A 124 -42.02 2.85 -29.58
N ALA A 125 -42.71 2.01 -30.35
CA ALA A 125 -43.05 2.29 -31.74
C ALA A 125 -44.55 2.59 -31.84
N VAL A 126 -44.91 3.65 -32.55
CA VAL A 126 -46.29 4.13 -32.66
C VAL A 126 -46.66 4.30 -34.13
N ALA A 127 -47.85 3.86 -34.51
CA ALA A 127 -48.48 4.22 -35.78
C ALA A 127 -49.88 4.78 -35.52
N TYR A 128 -50.31 5.71 -36.37
CA TYR A 128 -51.65 6.28 -36.33
C TYR A 128 -52.53 5.61 -37.38
N ASP A 129 -53.66 5.05 -36.94
CA ASP A 129 -54.71 4.51 -37.82
C ASP A 129 -55.73 5.63 -38.11
N ALA A 130 -55.64 6.19 -39.32
CA ALA A 130 -56.54 7.26 -39.76
C ALA A 130 -58.00 6.81 -39.89
N VAL A 131 -58.26 5.52 -40.10
CA VAL A 131 -59.61 4.95 -40.29
C VAL A 131 -60.34 4.90 -38.96
N ARG A 132 -59.62 4.48 -37.90
CA ARG A 132 -60.18 4.36 -36.54
C ARG A 132 -59.95 5.58 -35.66
N GLN A 133 -59.14 6.54 -36.12
CA GLN A 133 -58.72 7.71 -35.33
C GLN A 133 -58.02 7.32 -34.02
N GLU A 134 -57.31 6.19 -34.04
CA GLU A 134 -56.66 5.60 -32.88
C GLU A 134 -55.17 5.37 -33.13
N TYR A 135 -54.40 5.28 -32.06
CA TYR A 135 -52.99 4.93 -32.11
C TYR A 135 -52.82 3.45 -31.82
N VAL A 136 -51.83 2.86 -32.48
CA VAL A 136 -51.33 1.53 -32.19
C VAL A 136 -49.89 1.69 -31.71
N ALA A 137 -49.61 1.20 -30.51
CA ALA A 137 -48.27 1.28 -29.92
C ALA A 137 -47.76 -0.11 -29.55
N ALA A 138 -46.54 -0.42 -29.96
CA ALA A 138 -45.76 -1.55 -29.50
C ALA A 138 -44.71 -1.07 -28.51
N ALA A 139 -44.69 -1.68 -27.33
CA ALA A 139 -43.62 -1.52 -26.35
C ALA A 139 -43.09 -2.89 -25.96
N VAL A 140 -41.77 -3.03 -25.92
CA VAL A 140 -41.10 -4.22 -25.41
C VAL A 140 -40.68 -3.95 -23.97
N GLN A 141 -41.10 -4.83 -23.06
CA GLN A 141 -40.64 -4.85 -21.67
C GLN A 141 -40.21 -6.29 -21.36
N SER A 142 -39.04 -6.67 -21.85
CA SER A 142 -38.51 -8.01 -21.61
C SER A 142 -37.89 -8.09 -20.21
N ARG A 143 -38.63 -8.69 -19.27
CA ARG A 143 -38.09 -9.03 -17.93
C ARG A 143 -36.88 -9.95 -18.05
N ALA A 144 -36.86 -10.83 -19.05
CA ALA A 144 -35.75 -11.73 -19.32
C ALA A 144 -34.50 -10.98 -19.77
N ALA A 145 -34.62 -9.98 -20.65
CA ALA A 145 -33.50 -9.14 -21.06
C ALA A 145 -32.93 -8.36 -19.86
N GLN A 146 -33.79 -7.77 -19.02
CA GLN A 146 -33.35 -7.06 -17.82
C GLN A 146 -32.61 -7.99 -16.83
N GLN A 147 -33.09 -9.22 -16.65
CA GLN A 147 -32.43 -10.22 -15.80
C GLN A 147 -31.10 -10.70 -16.38
N ALA A 148 -31.03 -10.95 -17.69
CA ALA A 148 -29.80 -11.35 -18.38
C ALA A 148 -28.72 -10.27 -18.25
N VAL A 149 -29.12 -9.01 -18.42
CA VAL A 149 -28.26 -7.83 -18.29
C VAL A 149 -27.77 -7.68 -16.84
N ASN A 150 -28.67 -7.77 -15.86
CA ASN A 150 -28.28 -7.73 -14.45
C ASN A 150 -27.30 -8.86 -14.09
N ARG A 151 -27.52 -10.06 -14.62
CA ARG A 151 -26.61 -11.20 -14.42
C ARG A 151 -25.25 -10.94 -15.08
N LEU A 152 -25.23 -10.39 -16.29
CA LEU A 152 -24.00 -10.01 -16.97
C LEU A 152 -23.22 -8.96 -16.17
N TYR A 153 -23.88 -7.92 -15.64
CA TYR A 153 -23.24 -6.94 -14.78
C TYR A 153 -22.65 -7.58 -13.52
N LEU A 154 -23.39 -8.45 -12.85
CA LEU A 154 -22.91 -9.15 -11.66
C LEU A 154 -21.68 -10.01 -11.98
N LEU A 155 -21.68 -10.70 -13.13
CA LEU A 155 -20.54 -11.50 -13.57
C LEU A 155 -19.31 -10.64 -13.90
N ILE A 156 -19.49 -9.52 -14.61
CA ILE A 156 -18.38 -8.60 -14.94
C ILE A 156 -17.80 -8.01 -13.65
N ILE A 157 -18.64 -7.53 -12.74
CA ILE A 157 -18.21 -6.97 -11.45
C ILE A 157 -17.47 -8.04 -10.64
N ALA A 158 -18.03 -9.25 -10.54
CA ALA A 158 -17.41 -10.35 -9.82
C ALA A 158 -16.07 -10.75 -10.44
N ALA A 159 -15.97 -10.82 -11.77
CA ALA A 159 -14.74 -11.15 -12.47
C ALA A 159 -13.64 -10.10 -12.24
N VAL A 160 -13.97 -8.81 -12.33
CA VAL A 160 -13.03 -7.73 -12.06
C VAL A 160 -12.60 -7.74 -10.59
N LEU A 161 -13.54 -7.83 -9.65
CA LEU A 161 -13.20 -7.92 -8.22
C LEU A 161 -12.33 -9.15 -7.91
N ALA A 162 -12.61 -10.30 -8.54
CA ALA A 162 -11.80 -11.50 -8.36
C ALA A 162 -10.38 -11.31 -8.93
N ALA A 163 -10.24 -10.74 -10.12
CA ALA A 163 -8.93 -10.48 -10.74
C ALA A 163 -8.10 -9.52 -9.88
N TYR A 164 -8.67 -8.40 -9.44
CA TYR A 164 -8.00 -7.45 -8.56
C TYR A 164 -7.69 -8.04 -7.19
N GLY A 165 -8.64 -8.78 -6.61
CA GLY A 165 -8.45 -9.47 -5.34
C GLY A 165 -7.30 -10.47 -5.40
N LEU A 166 -7.15 -11.19 -6.52
CA LEU A 166 -6.04 -12.11 -6.74
C LEU A 166 -4.70 -11.38 -6.82
N ILE A 167 -4.62 -10.27 -7.55
CA ILE A 167 -3.41 -9.45 -7.63
C ILE A 167 -3.04 -8.91 -6.24
N ALA A 168 -4.01 -8.32 -5.54
CA ALA A 168 -3.79 -7.77 -4.20
C ALA A 168 -3.33 -8.85 -3.22
N LEU A 169 -3.96 -10.03 -3.23
CA LEU A 169 -3.57 -11.18 -2.41
C LEU A 169 -2.14 -11.62 -2.73
N THR A 170 -1.78 -11.67 -4.01
CA THR A 170 -0.44 -12.05 -4.47
C THR A 170 0.61 -11.06 -3.95
N LEU A 171 0.36 -9.75 -4.10
CA LEU A 171 1.27 -8.71 -3.60
C LEU A 171 1.42 -8.77 -2.07
N GLU A 172 0.32 -8.89 -1.36
CA GLU A 172 0.25 -8.91 0.11
C GLU A 172 0.91 -10.14 0.74
N VAL A 173 0.72 -11.32 0.15
CA VAL A 173 1.20 -12.58 0.74
C VAL A 173 2.60 -12.96 0.25
N LEU A 174 2.92 -12.66 -1.01
CA LEU A 174 4.18 -13.14 -1.62
C LEU A 174 5.24 -12.04 -1.74
N VAL A 175 4.85 -10.85 -2.21
CA VAL A 175 5.80 -9.81 -2.61
C VAL A 175 6.23 -8.96 -1.42
N LEU A 176 5.29 -8.30 -0.76
CA LEU A 176 5.57 -7.33 0.29
C LEU A 176 6.28 -7.89 1.53
N PRO A 177 5.94 -9.10 2.02
CA PRO A 177 6.64 -9.64 3.18
C PRO A 177 8.13 -9.83 2.89
N ARG A 178 8.46 -10.32 1.68
CA ARG A 178 9.84 -10.64 1.30
C ARG A 178 10.64 -9.39 0.92
N GLN A 179 10.05 -8.48 0.17
CA GLN A 179 10.75 -7.33 -0.39
C GLN A 179 10.75 -6.12 0.53
N VAL A 180 9.75 -5.96 1.40
CA VAL A 180 9.60 -4.72 2.20
C VAL A 180 9.60 -5.00 3.69
N TYR A 181 8.70 -5.86 4.19
CA TYR A 181 8.50 -5.98 5.64
C TYR A 181 9.66 -6.66 6.35
N VAL A 182 10.22 -7.72 5.76
CA VAL A 182 11.35 -8.44 6.36
C VAL A 182 12.61 -7.56 6.38
N PRO A 183 13.03 -6.88 5.28
CA PRO A 183 14.14 -5.94 5.32
C PRO A 183 13.98 -4.82 6.36
N ILE A 184 12.80 -4.20 6.44
CA ILE A 184 12.53 -3.14 7.44
C ILE A 184 12.66 -3.68 8.87
N GLU A 185 12.13 -4.88 9.15
CA GLU A 185 12.23 -5.48 10.48
C GLU A 185 13.67 -5.89 10.82
N ARG A 186 14.50 -6.27 9.83
CA ARG A 186 15.93 -6.50 10.05
C ARG A 186 16.64 -5.21 10.43
N LEU A 187 16.39 -4.13 9.67
CA LEU A 187 16.96 -2.82 9.96
C LEU A 187 16.57 -2.35 11.37
N ARG A 188 15.27 -2.42 11.70
CA ARG A 188 14.75 -2.06 13.03
C ARG A 188 15.41 -2.86 14.16
N ARG A 189 15.71 -4.15 13.94
CA ARG A 189 16.40 -4.98 14.95
C ARG A 189 17.87 -4.62 15.10
N ALA A 190 18.57 -4.40 13.99
CA ALA A 190 19.96 -3.99 14.01
C ALA A 190 20.13 -2.61 14.67
N ASP A 191 19.19 -1.68 14.43
CA ASP A 191 19.18 -0.37 15.07
C ASP A 191 18.88 -0.47 16.58
N ALA A 192 17.95 -1.33 16.98
CA ALA A 192 17.71 -1.61 18.39
C ALA A 192 18.97 -2.21 19.06
N ALA A 193 19.66 -3.14 18.38
CA ALA A 193 20.90 -3.71 18.91
C ALA A 193 22.00 -2.66 19.11
N VAL A 194 22.12 -1.67 18.21
CA VAL A 194 23.05 -0.54 18.39
C VAL A 194 22.68 0.29 19.61
N GLN A 195 21.39 0.59 19.80
CA GLN A 195 20.90 1.34 20.96
C GLN A 195 21.11 0.60 22.28
N GLU A 196 21.00 -0.73 22.27
CA GLU A 196 21.21 -1.60 23.42
C GLU A 196 22.69 -1.98 23.64
N GLY A 197 23.61 -1.53 22.76
CA GLY A 197 25.04 -1.82 22.84
C GLY A 197 25.43 -3.27 22.54
N MET A 198 24.55 -4.04 21.87
CA MET A 198 24.75 -5.45 21.56
C MET A 198 25.61 -5.65 20.31
N ARG A 199 26.93 -5.49 20.44
CA ARG A 199 27.90 -5.49 19.32
C ARG A 199 27.73 -6.61 18.29
N ASP A 200 27.42 -7.82 18.73
CA ASP A 200 27.30 -9.00 17.86
C ASP A 200 26.07 -8.96 16.93
N ALA A 201 25.07 -8.12 17.25
CA ALA A 201 23.80 -8.04 16.54
C ALA A 201 23.59 -6.71 15.79
N GLU A 202 24.58 -5.81 15.82
CA GLU A 202 24.49 -4.48 15.20
C GLU A 202 24.62 -4.55 13.68
N ILE A 203 25.41 -5.49 13.16
CA ILE A 203 25.68 -5.59 11.72
C ILE A 203 24.73 -6.61 11.10
N ILE A 204 24.05 -6.21 10.03
CA ILE A 204 23.18 -7.12 9.28
C ILE A 204 24.06 -7.97 8.35
N PRO A 205 24.00 -9.31 8.38
CA PRO A 205 24.81 -10.16 7.50
C PRO A 205 24.47 -9.97 6.04
N ASP A 206 25.48 -9.95 5.16
CA ASP A 206 25.33 -9.70 3.72
C ASP A 206 24.35 -10.65 3.02
N GLU A 207 24.29 -11.91 3.44
CA GLU A 207 23.34 -12.92 2.93
C GLU A 207 21.86 -12.53 3.14
N GLN A 208 21.60 -11.66 4.12
CA GLN A 208 20.26 -11.19 4.47
C GLN A 208 19.92 -9.84 3.86
N ILE A 209 20.88 -9.23 3.15
CA ILE A 209 20.73 -7.96 2.49
C ILE A 209 20.23 -8.21 1.05
N PRO A 210 19.10 -7.60 0.67
CA PRO A 210 18.60 -7.72 -0.71
C PRO A 210 19.51 -7.01 -1.72
N ASN A 211 19.29 -7.28 -3.01
CA ASN A 211 20.03 -6.67 -4.12
C ASN A 211 19.24 -5.53 -4.76
N ASP A 212 18.53 -4.76 -3.95
CA ASP A 212 17.70 -3.63 -4.33
C ASP A 212 18.13 -2.36 -3.56
N GLU A 213 17.35 -1.29 -3.65
CA GLU A 213 17.60 -0.01 -2.99
C GLU A 213 17.59 -0.15 -1.46
N PHE A 214 16.76 -1.02 -0.90
CA PHE A 214 16.82 -1.34 0.53
C PHE A 214 18.15 -1.99 0.89
N GLY A 215 18.66 -2.85 0.02
CA GLY A 215 19.96 -3.46 0.15
C GLY A 215 21.10 -2.44 0.23
N GLU A 216 21.08 -1.43 -0.63
CA GLU A 216 22.06 -0.35 -0.63
C GLU A 216 22.00 0.47 0.66
N ILE A 217 20.79 0.80 1.13
CA ILE A 217 20.59 1.49 2.41
C ILE A 217 21.14 0.65 3.56
N MET A 218 20.85 -0.65 3.59
CA MET A 218 21.34 -1.56 4.63
C MET A 218 22.87 -1.67 4.63
N ARG A 219 23.51 -1.76 3.45
CA ARG A 219 24.99 -1.76 3.33
C ARG A 219 25.60 -0.44 3.79
N SER A 220 25.04 0.68 3.35
CA SER A 220 25.48 2.02 3.76
C SER A 220 25.38 2.21 5.28
N ARG A 221 24.29 1.72 5.88
CA ARG A 221 24.09 1.73 7.33
C ARG A 221 25.11 0.87 8.05
N ASN A 222 25.37 -0.36 7.59
CA ASN A 222 26.43 -1.22 8.16
C ASN A 222 27.79 -0.52 8.13
N LEU A 223 28.15 0.09 6.98
CA LEU A 223 29.40 0.84 6.84
C LEU A 223 29.48 2.01 7.83
N SER A 224 28.36 2.71 8.04
CA SER A 224 28.28 3.84 8.96
C SER A 224 28.50 3.41 10.42
N ILE A 225 27.89 2.29 10.83
CA ILE A 225 28.11 1.72 12.17
C ILE A 225 29.55 1.23 12.35
N LEU A 226 30.14 0.58 11.35
CA LEU A 226 31.55 0.16 11.43
C LEU A 226 32.49 1.36 11.62
N LYS A 227 32.28 2.45 10.88
CA LYS A 227 33.05 3.69 11.05
C LYS A 227 32.85 4.31 12.43
N LEU A 228 31.63 4.29 12.95
CA LEU A 228 31.33 4.78 14.29
C LEU A 228 32.10 3.98 15.35
N ARG A 229 32.10 2.65 15.25
CA ARG A 229 32.84 1.78 16.18
C ARG A 229 34.36 1.98 16.10
N GLU A 230 34.90 2.21 14.90
CA GLU A 230 36.31 2.57 14.74
C GLU A 230 36.65 3.89 15.44
N GLN A 231 35.78 4.89 15.32
CA GLN A 231 35.96 6.19 15.97
C GLN A 231 35.85 6.08 17.50
N GLU A 232 34.90 5.29 18.01
CA GLU A 232 34.79 5.01 19.45
C GLU A 232 36.04 4.33 19.99
N GLN A 233 36.55 3.29 19.34
CA GLN A 233 37.79 2.61 19.75
C GLN A 233 39.00 3.55 19.74
N ARG A 234 39.08 4.42 18.73
CA ARG A 234 40.14 5.43 18.64
C ARG A 234 40.02 6.44 19.79
N LEU A 235 38.81 6.84 20.14
CA LEU A 235 38.56 7.76 21.25
C LEU A 235 38.91 7.11 22.59
N GLU A 236 38.53 5.85 22.81
CA GLU A 236 38.91 5.06 23.99
C GLU A 236 40.44 5.01 24.14
N HIS A 237 41.17 4.70 23.05
CA HIS A 237 42.63 4.64 23.09
C HIS A 237 43.29 6.00 23.41
N VAL A 238 42.73 7.09 22.88
CA VAL A 238 43.23 8.45 23.18
C VAL A 238 42.97 8.81 24.64
N LEU A 239 41.82 8.45 25.19
CA LEU A 239 41.50 8.68 26.61
C LEU A 239 42.46 7.92 27.53
N ASP A 240 42.75 6.65 27.24
CA ASP A 240 43.73 5.86 27.98
C ASP A 240 45.12 6.51 27.97
N HIS A 241 45.54 7.02 26.80
CA HIS A 241 46.82 7.70 26.69
C HIS A 241 46.87 9.01 27.50
N VAL A 242 45.77 9.78 27.48
CA VAL A 242 45.65 11.01 28.29
C VAL A 242 45.73 10.69 29.78
N GLU A 243 45.10 9.60 30.24
CA GLU A 243 45.17 9.19 31.65
C GLU A 243 46.60 8.81 32.07
N VAL A 244 47.31 8.04 31.23
CA VAL A 244 48.72 7.69 31.47
C VAL A 244 49.57 8.96 31.57
N VAL A 245 49.47 9.88 30.60
CA VAL A 245 50.24 11.13 30.59
C VAL A 245 49.92 12.00 31.80
N ALA A 246 48.64 12.10 32.19
CA ALA A 246 48.23 12.83 33.38
C ALA A 246 48.84 12.23 34.67
N SER A 247 48.88 10.90 34.78
CA SER A 247 49.50 10.20 35.91
C SER A 247 51.02 10.44 35.99
N GLU A 248 51.70 10.42 34.84
CA GLU A 248 53.14 10.71 34.77
C GLU A 248 53.44 12.17 35.12
N LEU A 249 52.64 13.10 34.62
CA LEU A 249 52.79 14.52 34.91
C LEU A 249 52.60 14.80 36.40
N LYS A 250 51.60 14.17 37.02
CA LYS A 250 51.39 14.24 38.48
C LYS A 250 52.59 13.70 39.26
N ARG A 251 53.16 12.57 38.85
CA ARG A 251 54.37 12.00 39.47
C ARG A 251 55.57 12.93 39.33
N LYS A 252 55.81 13.48 38.13
CA LYS A 252 56.91 14.44 37.89
C LYS A 252 56.75 15.71 38.70
N ASN A 253 55.53 16.22 38.82
CA ASN A 253 55.24 17.40 39.63
C ASN A 253 55.57 17.15 41.12
N HIS A 254 55.13 16.01 41.67
CA HIS A 254 55.46 15.62 43.04
C HIS A 254 56.97 15.52 43.28
N LEU A 255 57.72 14.90 42.36
CA LEU A 255 59.19 14.83 42.44
C LEU A 255 59.84 16.22 42.43
N LEU A 256 59.33 17.14 41.61
CA LEU A 256 59.83 18.52 41.56
C LEU A 256 59.55 19.27 42.86
N GLU A 257 58.38 19.08 43.47
CA GLU A 257 58.06 19.67 44.77
C GLU A 257 59.01 19.17 45.86
N THR A 258 59.24 17.85 45.94
CA THR A 258 60.19 17.27 46.90
C THR A 258 61.62 17.78 46.66
N ALA A 259 62.06 17.87 45.41
CA ALA A 259 63.38 18.40 45.07
C ALA A 259 63.52 19.88 45.48
N ARG A 260 62.49 20.72 45.25
CA ARG A 260 62.49 22.12 45.71
C ARG A 260 62.56 22.23 47.23
N GLN A 261 61.82 21.38 47.96
CA GLN A 261 61.86 21.37 49.42
C GLN A 261 63.26 21.02 49.94
N ASN A 262 63.87 19.97 49.38
CA ASN A 262 65.22 19.56 49.74
C ASN A 262 66.26 20.65 49.44
N LEU A 263 66.17 21.32 48.29
CA LEU A 263 67.06 22.45 47.95
C LEU A 263 66.89 23.62 48.92
N ALA A 264 65.66 23.97 49.27
CA ALA A 264 65.40 25.03 50.24
C ALA A 264 65.94 24.69 51.64
N GLU A 265 65.89 23.41 52.03
CA GLU A 265 66.49 22.93 53.28
C GLU A 265 68.03 22.97 53.23
N GLN A 266 68.64 22.56 52.11
CA GLN A 266 70.07 22.70 51.88
C GLN A 266 70.52 24.16 51.96
N ASP A 267 69.83 25.09 51.30
CA ASP A 267 70.13 26.53 51.36
C ASP A 267 70.06 27.07 52.81
N ARG A 268 69.08 26.61 53.61
CA ARG A 268 68.99 26.97 55.04
C ARG A 268 70.17 26.44 55.84
N LEU A 269 70.57 25.19 55.61
CA LEU A 269 71.73 24.58 56.28
C LEU A 269 73.05 25.27 55.89
N VAL A 270 73.21 25.62 54.61
CA VAL A 270 74.38 26.39 54.14
C VAL A 270 74.39 27.79 54.76
N SER A 271 73.24 28.48 54.82
CA SER A 271 73.13 29.79 55.48
C SER A 271 73.46 29.72 56.97
N LEU A 272 72.97 28.70 57.69
CA LEU A 272 73.33 28.42 59.09
C LEU A 272 74.81 28.07 59.25
N GLY A 273 75.39 27.33 58.32
CA GLY A 273 76.81 27.00 58.28
C GLY A 273 77.68 28.24 58.04
N MET A 274 77.27 29.14 57.14
CA MET A 274 77.94 30.42 56.90
C MET A 274 77.82 31.37 58.09
N MET A 275 76.66 31.45 58.74
CA MET A 275 76.49 32.23 59.99
C MET A 275 77.34 31.64 61.14
N SER A 276 77.40 30.32 61.28
CA SER A 276 78.24 29.66 62.29
C SER A 276 79.73 29.86 62.02
N ALA A 277 80.15 29.85 60.75
CA ALA A 277 81.52 30.17 60.34
C ALA A 277 81.86 31.65 60.58
N GLY A 278 80.92 32.57 60.35
CA GLY A 278 81.07 34.00 60.68
C GLY A 278 81.22 34.24 62.18
N ILE A 279 80.40 33.59 63.02
CA ILE A 279 80.50 33.65 64.49
C ILE A 279 81.81 33.04 64.99
N ALA A 280 82.26 31.92 64.41
CA ALA A 280 83.56 31.32 64.74
C ALA A 280 84.74 32.20 64.31
N HIS A 281 84.58 33.01 63.27
CA HIS A 281 85.58 33.97 62.82
C HIS A 281 85.63 35.22 63.72
N GLU A 282 84.49 35.72 64.20
CA GLU A 282 84.42 36.84 65.17
C GLU A 282 84.82 36.45 66.61
N LEU A 283 84.64 35.19 67.02
CA LEU A 283 85.08 34.70 68.34
C LEU A 283 86.58 34.35 68.41
N ASN A 284 87.26 34.24 67.26
CA ASN A 284 88.68 33.86 67.17
C ASN A 284 89.60 34.98 66.67
N THR A 285 89.07 36.20 66.48
CA THR A 285 89.87 37.41 66.27
C THR A 285 90.09 38.13 67.62
N PRO A 286 91.34 38.29 68.11
CA PRO A 286 91.64 39.09 69.30
C PRO A 286 91.43 40.59 69.09
#